data_AF-A0A3N5UIQ6-F1
#
_entry.id   AF-A0A3N5UIQ6-F1
#
_cell.length_a   1.000
_cell.length_b   1.000
_cell.length_c   1.000
_cell.angle_alpha   90.00
_cell.angle_beta   90.00
_cell.angle_gamma   90.00
#
_symmetry.space_group_name_H-M   'P 1'
#
loop_
_entity.id
_entity.type
_entity.pdbx_description
1 polymer ?
#
loop_
_entity_poly.entity_id
_entity_poly.type
_entity_poly.pdbx_seq_one_letter_code
_entity_poly.pdbx_strand_id
1 'polypeptide(L)'
;MAGFDIANHVDPAVAAAGIPVFTGSLESLVSGRGAFDLISMWHVLEHLPDPVADLRRIRDLLCEGGTLLIEVPNSASAAAYLLRTHWYQWDLPRHLSHFTPDSLVRMLSQAGFRVQRLSHLPKTTLPQSLQSWVEKECGWGRLKSFLRREGFSRVVRLL
;
A
#
# COMPACT_ATOMS: atom_id res chain seq x y z
N MET A 1 -20.69 6.52 -3.75
CA MET A 1 -19.31 6.03 -3.59
C MET A 1 -18.99 5.20 -4.82
N ALA A 2 -17.80 5.36 -5.39
CA ALA A 2 -17.30 4.56 -6.50
C ALA A 2 -15.85 4.18 -6.21
N GLY A 3 -15.42 3.00 -6.68
CA GLY A 3 -14.03 2.55 -6.62
C GLY A 3 -13.33 2.76 -7.95
N PHE A 4 -12.02 2.94 -7.90
CA PHE A 4 -11.16 2.93 -9.07
C PHE A 4 -10.02 1.96 -8.83
N ASP A 5 -9.81 1.03 -9.75
CA ASP A 5 -8.73 0.05 -9.67
C ASP A 5 -7.90 0.08 -10.96
N ILE A 6 -6.59 0.03 -10.83
CA ILE A 6 -5.69 -0.05 -11.98
C ILE A 6 -5.71 -1.44 -12.63
N ALA A 7 -6.16 -2.45 -11.89
CA ALA A 7 -6.32 -3.79 -12.40
C ALA A 7 -7.41 -3.83 -13.49
N ASN A 8 -7.18 -4.64 -14.53
CA ASN A 8 -8.16 -4.88 -15.59
C ASN A 8 -9.36 -5.75 -15.16
N HIS A 9 -9.53 -5.99 -13.86
CA HIS A 9 -10.62 -6.79 -13.31
C HIS A 9 -11.06 -6.22 -11.96
N VAL A 10 -12.34 -6.41 -11.65
CA VAL A 10 -12.91 -6.09 -10.34
C VAL A 10 -12.96 -7.38 -9.54
N ASP A 11 -12.46 -7.36 -8.31
CA ASP A 11 -12.56 -8.51 -7.40
C ASP A 11 -14.05 -8.89 -7.23
N PRO A 12 -14.45 -10.16 -7.40
CA PRO A 12 -15.84 -10.60 -7.24
C PRO A 12 -16.47 -10.22 -5.89
N ALA A 13 -15.68 -10.18 -4.81
CA ALA A 13 -16.16 -9.74 -3.50
C ALA A 13 -16.49 -8.25 -3.46
N VAL A 14 -15.76 -7.42 -4.22
CA VAL A 14 -16.04 -5.98 -4.37
C VAL A 14 -17.25 -5.76 -5.26
N ALA A 15 -17.38 -6.51 -6.36
CA ALA A 15 -18.54 -6.46 -7.24
C ALA A 15 -19.85 -6.78 -6.49
N ALA A 16 -19.80 -7.74 -5.55
CA ALA A 16 -20.93 -8.11 -4.71
C ALA A 16 -21.39 -7.00 -3.74
N ALA A 17 -20.56 -6.00 -3.46
CA ALA A 17 -20.89 -4.88 -2.58
C ALA A 17 -21.82 -3.85 -3.25
N GLY A 18 -22.08 -3.96 -4.56
CA GLY A 18 -22.94 -3.03 -5.31
C GLY A 18 -22.33 -1.64 -5.50
N ILE A 19 -21.03 -1.48 -5.23
CA ILE A 19 -20.29 -0.24 -5.45
C ILE A 19 -19.80 -0.23 -6.90
N PRO A 20 -20.08 0.81 -7.70
CA PRO A 20 -19.51 0.94 -9.03
C PRO A 20 -17.99 0.96 -8.94
N VAL A 21 -17.33 0.04 -9.65
CA VAL A 21 -15.86 0.01 -9.76
C VAL A 21 -15.49 0.25 -11.20
N PHE A 22 -14.66 1.26 -11.42
CA PHE A 22 -14.06 1.56 -12.71
C PHE A 22 -12.65 0.95 -12.74
N THR A 23 -12.32 0.31 -13.85
CA THR A 23 -10.99 -0.25 -14.08
C THR A 23 -10.25 0.54 -15.13
N GLY A 24 -8.94 0.69 -14.98
CA GLY A 24 -8.07 1.33 -15.97
C GLY A 24 -7.01 2.23 -15.35
N SER A 25 -6.33 3.03 -16.16
CA SER A 25 -5.37 4.02 -15.65
C SER A 25 -6.06 5.31 -15.25
N LEU A 26 -5.48 6.09 -14.32
CA LEU A 26 -6.08 7.35 -13.88
C LEU A 26 -6.30 8.32 -15.06
N GLU A 27 -5.45 8.25 -16.08
CA GLU A 27 -5.55 9.01 -17.32
C GLU A 27 -6.78 8.60 -18.15
N SER A 28 -7.18 7.33 -18.09
CA SER A 28 -8.36 6.82 -18.79
C SER A 28 -9.67 7.22 -18.12
N LEU A 29 -9.62 7.73 -16.87
CA LEU A 29 -10.81 8.20 -16.16
C LEU A 29 -11.33 9.48 -16.81
N VAL A 30 -12.30 9.33 -17.71
CA VAL A 30 -13.04 10.43 -18.34
C VAL A 30 -14.07 10.96 -17.35
N SER A 31 -13.60 11.81 -16.45
CA SER A 31 -14.43 12.59 -15.53
C SER A 31 -14.09 14.08 -15.66
N GLY A 32 -15.13 14.91 -15.56
CA GLY A 32 -15.01 16.37 -15.60
C GLY A 32 -14.16 16.90 -14.44
N ARG A 33 -13.70 18.14 -14.57
CA ARG A 33 -13.06 18.83 -13.44
C ARG A 33 -14.05 19.00 -12.30
N GLY A 34 -13.60 18.80 -11.07
CA GLY A 34 -14.45 18.96 -9.90
C GLY A 34 -15.55 17.92 -9.73
N ALA A 35 -15.36 16.72 -10.26
CA ALA A 35 -16.36 15.65 -10.22
C ALA A 35 -16.49 14.96 -8.85
N PHE A 36 -15.54 15.15 -7.93
CA PHE A 36 -15.51 14.43 -6.66
C PHE A 36 -15.30 15.34 -5.46
N ASP A 37 -16.07 15.12 -4.39
CA ASP A 37 -15.88 15.79 -3.09
C ASP A 37 -14.77 15.14 -2.25
N LEU A 38 -14.53 13.84 -2.47
CA LEU A 38 -13.56 13.04 -1.73
C LEU A 38 -12.91 12.02 -2.66
N ILE A 39 -11.58 11.96 -2.62
CA ILE A 39 -10.80 10.88 -3.22
C ILE A 39 -9.95 10.25 -2.10
N SER A 40 -9.85 8.93 -2.08
CA SER A 40 -9.03 8.20 -1.12
C SER A 40 -8.09 7.22 -1.81
N MET A 41 -6.84 7.17 -1.37
CA MET A 41 -5.81 6.26 -1.85
C MET A 41 -5.21 5.50 -0.67
N TRP A 42 -5.27 4.18 -0.70
CA TRP A 42 -4.75 3.31 0.35
C TRP A 42 -3.71 2.39 -0.25
N HIS A 43 -2.43 2.60 0.08
CA HIS A 43 -1.33 1.83 -0.49
C HIS A 43 -1.27 1.85 -2.02
N VAL A 44 -1.51 3.02 -2.62
CA VAL A 44 -1.46 3.21 -4.08
C VAL A 44 -0.29 4.10 -4.48
N LEU A 45 -0.08 5.20 -3.74
CA LEU A 45 0.83 6.27 -4.13
C LEU A 45 2.30 5.80 -4.26
N GLU A 46 2.70 4.83 -3.44
CA GLU A 46 4.04 4.22 -3.45
C GLU A 46 4.32 3.35 -4.68
N HIS A 47 3.27 2.96 -5.42
CA HIS A 47 3.36 2.16 -6.63
C HIS A 47 3.32 3.00 -7.91
N LEU A 48 3.03 4.30 -7.81
CA LEU A 48 2.87 5.15 -8.99
C LEU A 48 4.24 5.50 -9.61
N PRO A 49 4.41 5.39 -10.94
CA PRO A 49 5.65 5.77 -11.62
C PRO A 49 5.94 7.27 -11.57
N ASP A 50 4.89 8.11 -11.68
CA ASP A 50 4.99 9.58 -11.56
C ASP A 50 3.90 10.12 -10.60
N PRO A 51 4.11 9.96 -9.28
CA PRO A 51 3.10 10.31 -8.29
C PRO A 51 2.73 11.80 -8.32
N VAL A 52 3.63 12.69 -8.78
CA VAL A 52 3.33 14.13 -8.84
C VAL A 52 2.38 14.43 -10.00
N ALA A 53 2.56 13.80 -11.16
CA ALA A 53 1.63 13.94 -12.28
C ALA A 53 0.23 13.41 -11.92
N ASP A 54 0.17 12.22 -11.31
CA ASP A 54 -1.08 11.61 -10.85
C ASP A 54 -1.80 12.48 -9.81
N LEU A 55 -1.07 12.99 -8.81
CA LEU A 55 -1.63 13.90 -7.81
C LEU A 55 -2.19 15.17 -8.44
N ARG A 56 -1.54 15.73 -9.47
CA ARG A 56 -2.09 16.90 -10.20
C ARG A 56 -3.39 16.56 -10.91
N ARG A 57 -3.50 15.36 -11.51
CA ARG A 57 -4.75 14.89 -12.11
C ARG A 57 -5.84 14.70 -11.06
N ILE A 58 -5.53 14.11 -9.91
CA ILE A 58 -6.44 13.96 -8.77
C ILE A 58 -6.94 15.31 -8.28
N ARG A 59 -6.06 16.31 -8.19
CA ARG A 59 -6.45 17.68 -7.80
C ARG A 59 -7.46 18.27 -8.76
N ASP A 60 -7.28 18.08 -10.07
CA ASP A 60 -8.22 18.57 -11.08
C ASP A 60 -9.58 17.83 -11.02
N LEU A 61 -9.60 16.58 -10.56
CA LEU A 61 -10.82 15.79 -10.37
C LEU A 61 -11.60 16.19 -9.11
N LEU A 62 -10.93 16.75 -8.09
CA LEU A 62 -11.59 17.23 -6.88
C LEU A 62 -12.32 18.55 -7.11
N CYS A 63 -13.51 18.68 -6.52
CA CYS A 63 -14.23 19.95 -6.48
C CYS A 63 -13.48 20.97 -5.61
N GLU A 64 -13.88 22.24 -5.70
CA GLU A 64 -13.36 23.26 -4.78
C GLU A 64 -13.71 22.89 -3.33
N GLY A 65 -12.69 22.81 -2.46
CA GLY A 65 -12.86 22.35 -1.08
C GLY A 65 -12.91 20.83 -0.92
N GLY A 66 -12.81 20.06 -2.00
CA GLY A 66 -12.72 18.61 -1.98
C GLY A 66 -11.48 18.11 -1.23
N THR A 67 -11.57 16.89 -0.70
CA THR A 67 -10.54 16.30 0.17
C THR A 67 -9.86 15.12 -0.50
N LEU A 68 -8.54 15.02 -0.31
CA LEU A 68 -7.76 13.82 -0.64
C LEU A 68 -7.29 13.14 0.64
N LEU A 69 -7.59 11.85 0.79
CA LEU A 69 -7.09 10.99 1.87
C LEU A 69 -6.05 10.00 1.33
N ILE A 70 -4.91 9.89 2.01
CA ILE A 70 -3.80 9.03 1.59
C ILE A 70 -3.30 8.22 2.79
N GLU A 71 -3.14 6.91 2.60
CA GLU A 71 -2.30 6.07 3.45
C GLU A 71 -1.12 5.51 2.64
N VAL A 72 0.10 5.69 3.15
CA VAL A 72 1.34 5.10 2.63
C VAL A 72 2.22 4.56 3.77
N PRO A 73 3.12 3.60 3.50
CA PRO A 73 4.19 3.19 4.39
C PRO A 73 5.05 4.37 4.87
N ASN A 74 5.44 4.35 6.14
CA ASN A 74 6.37 5.34 6.72
C ASN A 74 7.78 4.76 6.82
N SER A 75 8.66 5.15 5.90
CA SER A 75 10.06 4.69 5.85
C SER A 75 10.95 5.27 6.96
N ALA A 76 10.47 6.27 7.69
CA ALA A 76 11.10 6.81 8.90
C ALA A 76 10.53 6.19 10.20
N SER A 77 9.72 5.13 10.11
CA SER A 77 9.14 4.48 11.28
C SER A 77 10.18 3.72 12.11
N ALA A 78 9.89 3.52 13.40
CA ALA A 78 10.72 2.69 14.28
C ALA A 78 10.87 1.25 13.74
N ALA A 79 9.82 0.70 13.11
CA ALA A 79 9.88 -0.61 12.48
C ALA A 79 10.87 -0.63 11.31
N ALA A 80 10.85 0.37 10.43
CA ALA A 80 11.81 0.50 9.34
C ALA A 80 13.25 0.63 9.86
N TYR A 81 13.44 1.42 10.93
CA TYR A 81 14.75 1.58 11.57
C TYR A 81 15.28 0.28 12.18
N LEU A 82 14.45 -0.44 12.95
CA LEU A 82 14.85 -1.67 13.64
C LEU A 82 15.06 -2.85 12.69
N LEU A 83 14.17 -3.01 11.71
CA LEU A 83 14.16 -4.17 10.82
C LEU A 83 15.04 -3.98 9.58
N ARG A 84 15.43 -2.73 9.27
CA ARG A 84 16.34 -2.38 8.17
C ARG A 84 15.91 -3.10 6.88
N THR A 85 16.80 -3.80 6.19
CA THR A 85 16.52 -4.52 4.92
C THR A 85 15.40 -5.57 5.01
N HIS A 86 15.03 -6.01 6.21
CA HIS A 86 13.96 -6.98 6.47
C HIS A 86 12.61 -6.35 6.74
N TRP A 87 12.50 -5.02 6.73
CA TRP A 87 11.21 -4.37 6.86
C TRP A 87 10.30 -4.75 5.68
N TYR A 88 9.15 -5.37 6.00
CA TYR A 88 8.21 -5.91 5.00
C TYR A 88 7.76 -4.84 3.99
N GLN A 89 7.55 -3.60 4.45
CA GLN A 89 7.04 -2.53 3.60
C GLN A 89 8.08 -1.91 2.66
N TRP A 90 9.30 -2.44 2.58
CA TRP A 90 10.15 -2.14 1.42
C TRP A 90 9.54 -2.68 0.14
N ASP A 91 9.00 -3.91 0.19
CA ASP A 91 8.22 -4.54 -0.87
C ASP A 91 8.74 -4.32 -2.30
N LEU A 92 10.06 -4.36 -2.47
CA LEU A 92 10.70 -4.19 -3.76
C LEU A 92 10.45 -5.44 -4.63
N PRO A 93 10.22 -5.29 -5.95
CA PRO A 93 10.25 -4.03 -6.73
C PRO A 93 8.88 -3.34 -6.85
N ARG A 94 7.85 -3.74 -6.06
CA ARG A 94 6.50 -3.22 -6.20
C ARG A 94 6.36 -1.79 -5.69
N HIS A 95 6.93 -1.47 -4.53
CA HIS A 95 7.02 -0.08 -4.06
C HIS A 95 8.14 0.64 -4.83
N LEU A 96 7.75 1.57 -5.70
CA LEU A 96 8.68 2.40 -6.47
C LEU A 96 9.19 3.59 -5.64
N SER A 97 8.40 4.02 -4.66
CA SER A 97 8.71 5.15 -3.77
C SER A 97 8.55 4.77 -2.31
N HIS A 98 9.39 5.31 -1.43
CA HIS A 98 9.28 5.17 0.02
C HIS A 98 9.24 6.53 0.69
N PHE A 99 8.19 6.78 1.47
CA PHE A 99 7.92 8.11 2.00
C PHE A 99 8.28 8.24 3.48
N THR A 100 8.99 9.31 3.80
CA THR A 100 9.00 9.88 5.15
C THR A 100 7.85 10.89 5.25
N PRO A 101 7.43 11.28 6.47
CA PRO A 101 6.48 12.38 6.67
C PRO A 101 6.84 13.63 5.84
N ASP A 102 8.11 14.02 5.89
CA ASP A 102 8.61 15.22 5.21
C ASP A 102 8.60 15.08 3.68
N SER A 103 9.02 13.93 3.14
CA SER A 103 9.04 13.74 1.69
C SER A 103 7.62 13.68 1.12
N LEU A 104 6.68 13.06 1.84
CA LEU A 104 5.27 13.03 1.48
C LEU A 104 4.67 14.44 1.44
N VAL A 105 4.86 15.25 2.49
CA VAL A 105 4.33 16.62 2.56
C VAL A 105 4.90 17.50 1.43
N ARG A 106 6.20 17.38 1.13
CA ARG A 106 6.83 18.13 0.03
C ARG A 106 6.25 17.73 -1.32
N MET A 107 6.10 16.44 -1.58
CA MET A 107 5.53 15.94 -2.83
C MET A 107 4.07 16.40 -3.01
N LEU A 108 3.25 16.30 -1.97
CA LEU A 108 1.88 16.80 -1.98
C LEU A 108 1.82 18.31 -2.27
N SER A 109 2.73 19.07 -1.67
CA SER A 109 2.85 20.52 -1.93
C SER A 109 3.23 20.82 -3.38
N GLN A 110 4.14 20.04 -3.98
CA GLN A 110 4.52 20.17 -5.40
C GLN A 110 3.37 19.86 -6.37
N ALA A 111 2.43 19.01 -5.96
CA ALA A 111 1.20 18.74 -6.70
C ALA A 111 0.09 19.78 -6.45
N GLY A 112 0.31 20.74 -5.55
CA GLY A 112 -0.63 21.81 -5.23
C GLY A 112 -1.63 21.47 -4.12
N PHE A 113 -1.36 20.45 -3.31
CA PHE A 113 -2.14 20.16 -2.11
C PHE A 113 -1.59 20.88 -0.89
N ARG A 114 -2.49 21.26 0.02
CA ARG A 114 -2.16 21.72 1.36
C ARG A 114 -2.52 20.63 2.37
N VAL A 115 -1.52 20.12 3.09
CA VAL A 115 -1.74 19.10 4.12
C VAL A 115 -2.42 19.73 5.34
N GLN A 116 -3.64 19.29 5.65
CA GLN A 116 -4.38 19.76 6.83
C GLN A 116 -4.08 18.94 8.10
N ARG A 117 -3.83 17.63 7.93
CA ARG A 117 -3.56 16.70 9.02
C ARG A 117 -2.63 15.60 8.55
N LEU A 118 -1.68 15.23 9.40
CA LEU A 118 -0.84 14.06 9.24
C LEU A 118 -0.91 13.24 10.52
N SER A 119 -1.27 11.97 10.41
CA SER A 119 -1.45 11.05 11.54
C SER A 119 -0.80 9.71 11.23
N HIS A 120 -0.47 8.95 12.27
CA HIS A 120 0.05 7.59 12.14
C HIS A 120 -1.01 6.58 12.59
N LEU A 121 -1.25 5.56 11.77
CA LEU A 121 -2.06 4.42 12.18
C LEU A 121 -1.17 3.43 12.93
N PRO A 122 -1.59 2.91 14.09
CA PRO A 122 -0.86 1.89 14.82
C PRO A 122 -1.03 0.54 14.11
N LYS A 123 -0.35 0.35 12.97
CA LYS A 123 -0.24 -0.95 12.31
C LYS A 123 1.02 -1.65 12.78
N THR A 124 0.88 -2.78 13.46
CA THR A 124 2.01 -3.63 13.82
C THR A 124 2.42 -4.48 12.61
N THR A 125 3.55 -4.17 11.99
CA THR A 125 4.08 -4.95 10.85
C THR A 125 5.04 -6.06 11.29
N LEU A 126 5.14 -6.34 12.59
CA LEU A 126 6.10 -7.29 13.17
C LEU A 126 5.90 -8.72 12.65
N PRO A 127 4.69 -9.30 12.61
CA PRO A 127 4.49 -10.65 12.07
C PRO A 127 4.88 -10.77 10.60
N GLN A 128 4.49 -9.80 9.77
CA GLN A 128 4.80 -9.78 8.34
C GLN A 128 6.30 -9.57 8.09
N SER A 129 6.96 -8.76 8.92
CA SER A 129 8.41 -8.54 8.81
C SER A 129 9.21 -9.75 9.27
N LEU A 130 8.75 -10.45 10.32
CA LEU A 130 9.34 -11.73 10.72
C LEU A 130 9.19 -12.78 9.61
N GLN A 131 8.01 -12.86 9.00
CA GLN A 131 7.79 -13.71 7.83
C GLN A 131 8.74 -13.34 6.69
N SER A 132 8.85 -12.06 6.32
CA SER A 132 9.80 -11.61 5.29
C SER A 132 11.25 -11.93 5.64
N TRP A 133 11.64 -11.82 6.91
CA TRP A 133 12.97 -12.20 7.36
C TRP A 133 13.21 -13.71 7.19
N VAL A 134 12.25 -14.55 7.63
CA VAL A 134 12.30 -15.99 7.43
C VAL A 134 12.42 -16.34 5.95
N GLU A 135 11.66 -15.67 5.08
CA GLU A 135 11.69 -15.89 3.64
C GLU A 135 13.05 -15.55 3.02
N LYS A 136 13.60 -14.38 3.37
CA LYS A 136 14.84 -13.86 2.78
C LYS A 136 16.09 -14.56 3.31
N GLU A 137 16.17 -14.83 4.62
CA GLU A 137 17.37 -15.33 5.28
C GLU A 137 17.36 -16.85 5.46
N CYS A 138 16.27 -17.39 6.01
CA CYS A 138 16.19 -18.83 6.26
C CYS A 138 15.75 -19.58 4.99
N GLY A 139 14.78 -19.05 4.25
CA GLY A 139 14.02 -19.77 3.24
C GLY A 139 13.06 -20.78 3.89
N TRP A 140 11.75 -20.71 3.57
CA TRP A 140 10.73 -21.59 4.16
C TRP A 140 11.04 -23.09 4.04
N GLY A 141 11.70 -23.51 2.97
CA GLY A 141 12.14 -24.91 2.79
C GLY A 141 13.19 -25.35 3.81
N ARG A 142 14.16 -24.47 4.11
CA ARG A 142 15.22 -24.71 5.11
C ARG A 142 14.70 -24.58 6.54
N LEU A 143 13.79 -23.66 6.80
CA LEU A 143 13.14 -23.57 8.11
C LEU A 143 12.25 -24.80 8.37
N LYS A 144 11.45 -25.24 7.38
CA LYS A 144 10.65 -26.47 7.50
C LYS A 144 11.52 -27.72 7.66
N SER A 145 12.66 -27.81 6.98
CA SER A 145 13.58 -28.94 7.14
C SER A 145 14.27 -28.92 8.51
N PHE A 146 14.66 -27.75 9.01
CA PHE A 146 15.16 -27.57 10.38
C PHE A 146 14.11 -27.94 11.44
N LEU A 147 12.90 -27.40 11.36
CA LEU A 147 11.82 -27.71 12.31
C LEU A 147 11.35 -29.18 12.25
N ARG A 148 11.42 -29.82 11.07
CA ARG A 148 11.21 -31.28 10.96
C ARG A 148 12.33 -32.07 11.63
N ARG A 149 13.57 -31.60 11.56
CA ARG A 149 14.74 -32.24 12.16
C ARG A 149 14.78 -32.09 13.68
N GLU A 150 14.29 -30.97 14.19
CA GLU A 150 14.20 -30.64 15.63
C GLU A 150 12.92 -31.18 16.30
N GLY A 151 12.04 -31.89 15.57
CA GLY A 151 11.02 -32.77 16.17
C GLY A 151 9.83 -32.08 16.85
N PHE A 152 9.15 -31.14 16.18
CA PHE A 152 8.00 -30.45 16.78
C PHE A 152 6.70 -31.29 16.89
N SER A 153 6.56 -32.40 16.16
CA SER A 153 5.50 -33.39 16.41
C SER A 153 5.84 -34.79 15.89
N ARG A 154 5.36 -35.81 16.61
CA ARG A 154 5.45 -37.23 16.23
C ARG A 154 4.12 -37.66 15.63
N VAL A 155 4.10 -38.14 14.39
CA VAL A 155 2.94 -38.83 13.81
C VAL A 155 3.14 -40.33 14.03
N VAL A 156 2.31 -40.93 14.89
CA VAL A 156 2.24 -42.38 15.04
C VAL A 156 1.13 -42.88 14.12
N ARG A 157 1.49 -43.70 13.13
CA ARG A 157 0.50 -44.44 12.33
C ARG A 157 0.28 -45.78 13.04
N LEU A 158 -0.90 -45.97 13.61
CA LEU A 158 -1.32 -47.28 14.11
C LEU A 158 -1.96 -48.06 12.95
N LEU A 159 -1.59 -49.33 12.83
CA LEU A 159 -2.24 -50.32 11.96
C LEU A 159 -3.50 -50.86 12.63
#